data_AF-A0AAV5T627-F1
#
_entry.id   AF-A0AAV5T627-F1
#
_cell.length_a   1.000
_cell.length_b   1.000
_cell.length_c   1.000
_cell.angle_alpha   90.00
_cell.angle_beta   90.00
_cell.angle_gamma   90.00
#
_symmetry.space_group_name_H-M   'P 1'
#
loop_
_entity.id
_entity.type
_entity.pdbx_description
1 polymer ?
#
loop_
_entity_poly.entity_id
_entity_poly.type
_entity_poly.pdbx_seq_one_letter_code
_entity_poly.pdbx_strand_id
1 'polypeptide(L)'
;MVHAQVKKFQKERMDAIRRGYDGKELEVSAQWTFTGAFMYSLTVITTIGYGNTSAKTNFGKTLTIIYAIVGIPLMLLLLTNIDQVMAKIFRFLCAQSIQPKFRIILWHKKRNAAKIRCGNSLVSRLTQERIKADSSRDSLAPSPSLSP
;
A
#
# COMPACT_ATOMS: atom_id res chain seq x y z
N MET A 1 -21.14 20.92 -58.99
CA MET A 1 -21.94 21.78 -58.09
C MET A 1 -21.70 21.47 -56.61
N VAL A 2 -21.82 20.20 -56.18
CA VAL A 2 -21.64 19.77 -54.77
C VAL A 2 -20.28 20.15 -54.17
N HIS A 3 -19.17 19.96 -54.89
CA HIS A 3 -17.83 20.31 -54.40
C HIS A 3 -17.64 21.80 -54.07
N ALA A 4 -18.37 22.70 -54.74
CA ALA A 4 -18.29 24.13 -54.47
C ALA A 4 -19.00 24.50 -53.15
N GLN A 5 -20.13 23.85 -52.86
CA GLN A 5 -20.83 24.03 -51.58
C GLN A 5 -20.03 23.47 -50.41
N VAL A 6 -19.41 22.29 -50.57
CA VAL A 6 -18.55 21.70 -49.52
C VAL A 6 -17.37 22.63 -49.20
N LYS A 7 -16.69 23.17 -50.22
CA LYS A 7 -15.57 24.11 -49.99
C LYS A 7 -16.02 25.41 -49.31
N LYS A 8 -17.20 25.92 -49.63
CA LYS A 8 -17.76 27.13 -49.00
C LYS A 8 -18.08 26.88 -47.52
N PHE A 9 -18.72 25.75 -47.21
CA PHE A 9 -19.02 25.35 -45.85
C PHE A 9 -17.76 25.06 -45.03
N GLN A 10 -16.76 24.40 -45.64
CA GLN A 10 -15.45 24.20 -45.03
C GLN A 10 -14.79 25.54 -44.69
N LYS A 11 -14.83 26.52 -45.61
CA LYS A 11 -14.27 27.85 -45.36
C LYS A 11 -14.97 28.56 -44.19
N GLU A 12 -16.30 28.53 -44.15
CA GLU A 12 -17.09 29.10 -43.05
C GLU A 12 -16.80 28.40 -41.71
N ARG A 13 -16.70 27.07 -41.69
CA ARG A 13 -16.33 26.31 -40.49
C ARG A 13 -14.90 26.60 -40.06
N MET A 14 -13.96 26.69 -40.99
CA MET A 14 -12.57 27.04 -40.71
C MET A 14 -12.43 28.47 -40.19
N ASP A 15 -13.21 29.42 -40.70
CA ASP A 15 -13.23 30.79 -40.18
C ASP A 15 -13.86 30.87 -38.78
N ALA A 16 -14.88 30.04 -38.50
CA ALA A 16 -15.43 29.89 -37.14
C ALA A 16 -14.40 29.28 -36.16
N ILE A 17 -13.67 28.24 -36.57
CA ILE A 17 -12.61 27.62 -35.77
C ILE A 17 -11.46 28.61 -35.51
N ARG A 18 -11.07 29.39 -36.53
CA ARG A 18 -10.08 30.47 -36.37
C ARG A 18 -10.50 31.53 -35.36
N ARG A 19 -11.80 31.78 -35.23
CA ARG A 19 -12.38 32.66 -34.20
C ARG A 19 -12.54 31.98 -32.82
N GLY A 20 -12.08 30.73 -32.68
CA GLY A 20 -12.11 29.98 -31.42
C GLY A 20 -13.37 29.14 -31.18
N TYR A 21 -14.22 28.98 -32.20
CA TYR A 21 -15.44 28.17 -32.12
C TYR A 21 -15.10 26.67 -32.19
N ASP A 22 -15.33 25.96 -31.08
CA ASP A 22 -15.04 24.53 -30.92
C ASP A 22 -16.30 23.65 -31.09
N GLY A 23 -17.48 24.25 -31.30
CA GLY A 23 -18.74 23.50 -31.45
C GLY A 23 -19.24 22.79 -30.18
N LYS A 24 -18.58 23.01 -29.03
CA LYS A 24 -18.87 22.39 -27.73
C LYS A 24 -19.60 23.32 -26.75
N GLU A 25 -20.43 24.24 -27.24
CA GLU A 25 -21.03 25.30 -26.39
C GLU A 25 -21.90 24.75 -25.24
N LEU A 26 -22.60 23.63 -25.50
CA LEU A 26 -23.38 22.91 -24.49
C LEU A 26 -22.50 22.31 -23.38
N GLU A 27 -21.30 21.80 -23.71
CA GLU A 27 -20.38 21.25 -22.71
C GLU A 27 -19.70 22.36 -21.91
N VAL A 28 -19.36 23.49 -22.54
CA VAL A 28 -18.68 24.61 -21.85
C VAL A 28 -19.54 25.16 -20.70
N SER A 29 -20.86 25.29 -20.91
CA SER A 29 -21.78 25.75 -19.85
C SER A 29 -21.87 24.76 -18.68
N ALA A 30 -21.77 23.45 -18.95
CA ALA A 30 -21.72 22.41 -17.92
C ALA A 30 -20.35 22.33 -17.23
N GLN A 31 -19.25 22.59 -17.95
CA GLN A 31 -17.88 22.59 -17.44
C GLN A 31 -17.62 23.71 -16.42
N TRP A 32 -18.27 24.87 -16.57
CA TRP A 32 -18.13 26.01 -15.65
C TRP A 32 -19.19 26.05 -14.53
N THR A 33 -19.69 24.88 -14.12
CA THR A 33 -20.46 24.75 -12.87
C THR A 33 -19.53 24.79 -11.65
N PHE A 34 -20.05 25.02 -10.45
CA PHE A 34 -19.23 25.09 -9.22
C PHE A 34 -18.33 23.85 -9.04
N THR A 35 -18.89 22.66 -9.23
CA THR A 35 -18.14 21.39 -9.15
C THR A 35 -17.08 21.29 -10.25
N GLY A 36 -17.39 21.70 -11.48
CA GLY A 36 -16.43 21.70 -12.59
C GLY A 36 -15.27 22.68 -12.37
N ALA A 37 -15.55 23.87 -11.84
CA ALA A 37 -14.54 24.86 -11.48
C ALA A 37 -13.65 24.40 -10.31
N PHE A 38 -14.23 23.73 -9.31
CA PHE A 38 -13.48 23.14 -8.20
C PHE A 38 -12.56 21.99 -8.65
N MET A 39 -13.05 21.11 -9.54
CA MET A 39 -12.21 20.06 -10.13
C MET A 39 -11.10 20.65 -11.01
N TYR A 40 -11.38 21.73 -11.75
CA TYR A 40 -10.37 22.46 -12.51
C TYR A 40 -9.26 23.01 -11.59
N SER A 41 -9.61 23.70 -10.51
CA SER A 41 -8.61 24.25 -9.58
C SER A 41 -7.82 23.14 -8.87
N LEU A 42 -8.48 22.06 -8.43
CA LEU A 42 -7.82 20.91 -7.80
C LEU A 42 -6.79 20.26 -8.72
N THR A 43 -7.13 20.05 -10.00
CA THR A 43 -6.22 19.43 -10.98
C THR A 43 -5.06 20.33 -11.39
N VAL A 44 -5.22 21.66 -11.31
CA VAL A 44 -4.12 22.63 -11.46
C VAL A 44 -3.18 22.58 -10.26
N ILE A 45 -3.69 22.60 -9.01
CA ILE A 45 -2.84 22.46 -7.81
C ILE A 45 -2.09 21.14 -7.82
N THR A 46 -2.80 20.06 -8.14
CA THR A 46 -2.23 18.70 -8.11
C THR A 46 -1.32 18.45 -9.32
N THR A 47 -1.19 19.42 -10.23
CA THR A 47 -0.40 19.35 -11.47
C THR A 47 -0.78 18.18 -12.40
N ILE A 48 -1.97 17.60 -12.21
CA ILE A 48 -2.50 16.55 -13.10
C ILE A 48 -2.82 17.15 -14.46
N GLY A 49 -3.50 18.31 -14.45
CA GLY A 49 -3.76 19.11 -15.65
C GLY A 49 -4.39 18.36 -16.82
N TYR A 50 -5.60 17.80 -16.66
CA TYR A 50 -6.28 17.05 -17.73
C TYR A 50 -6.49 17.82 -19.05
N GLY A 51 -6.44 19.16 -19.03
CA GLY A 51 -6.52 20.00 -20.24
C GLY A 51 -7.89 20.09 -20.92
N ASN A 52 -8.89 19.31 -20.49
CA ASN A 52 -10.23 19.27 -21.08
C ASN A 52 -11.07 20.55 -20.83
N THR A 53 -10.79 21.25 -19.73
CA THR A 53 -11.44 22.52 -19.37
C THR A 53 -10.34 23.51 -19.10
N SER A 54 -10.19 24.51 -19.97
CA SER A 54 -9.15 25.53 -19.84
C SER A 54 -9.78 26.90 -20.02
N ALA A 55 -9.37 27.85 -19.18
CA ALA A 55 -9.82 29.23 -19.28
C ALA A 55 -9.36 29.81 -20.63
N LYS A 56 -10.30 29.99 -21.56
CA LYS A 56 -10.04 30.59 -22.87
C LYS A 56 -9.73 32.10 -22.75
N THR A 57 -10.09 32.73 -21.64
CA THR A 57 -9.89 34.15 -21.36
C THR A 57 -8.45 34.47 -20.93
N ASN A 58 -7.92 35.61 -21.38
CA ASN A 58 -6.56 36.05 -21.03
C ASN A 58 -6.38 36.28 -19.53
N PHE A 59 -7.42 36.76 -18.86
CA PHE A 59 -7.43 36.96 -17.41
C PHE A 59 -7.39 35.63 -16.65
N GLY A 60 -8.19 34.64 -17.06
CA GLY A 60 -8.22 33.32 -16.44
C GLY A 60 -6.87 32.61 -16.52
N LYS A 61 -6.17 32.71 -17.66
CA LYS A 61 -4.82 32.16 -17.83
C LYS A 61 -3.82 32.75 -16.82
N THR A 62 -3.88 34.07 -16.62
CA THR A 62 -2.97 34.77 -15.69
C THR A 62 -3.22 34.34 -14.24
N LEU A 63 -4.48 34.21 -13.84
CA LEU A 63 -4.85 33.68 -12.52
C LEU A 63 -4.38 32.24 -12.31
N THR A 64 -4.52 31.38 -13.32
CA THR A 64 -4.04 29.99 -13.25
C THR A 64 -2.52 29.92 -13.02
N ILE A 65 -1.74 30.81 -13.65
CA ILE A 65 -0.28 30.87 -13.47
C ILE A 65 0.07 31.28 -12.04
N ILE A 66 -0.53 32.35 -11.51
CA ILE A 66 -0.30 32.81 -10.13
C ILE A 66 -0.68 31.70 -9.13
N TYR A 67 -1.81 31.06 -9.38
CA TYR A 67 -2.31 29.96 -8.57
C TYR A 67 -1.40 28.73 -8.61
N ALA A 68 -0.80 28.40 -9.76
CA ALA A 68 0.16 27.31 -9.86
C ALA A 68 1.43 27.58 -9.05
N ILE A 69 1.94 28.82 -9.07
CA ILE A 69 3.17 29.18 -8.33
C ILE A 69 3.01 28.96 -6.82
N VAL A 70 1.84 29.30 -6.26
CA VAL A 70 1.55 29.10 -4.84
C VAL A 70 1.06 27.67 -4.55
N GLY A 71 0.31 27.08 -5.48
CA GLY A 71 -0.29 25.77 -5.34
C GLY A 71 0.74 24.63 -5.30
N ILE A 72 1.77 24.68 -6.13
CA ILE A 72 2.83 23.65 -6.19
C ILE A 72 3.53 23.48 -4.83
N PRO A 73 4.12 24.51 -4.19
CA PRO A 73 4.78 24.34 -2.90
C PRO A 73 3.80 23.93 -1.79
N LEU A 74 2.56 24.44 -1.83
CA LEU A 74 1.53 24.09 -0.86
C LEU A 74 1.10 22.61 -1.00
N MET A 75 0.99 22.12 -2.23
CA MET A 75 0.68 20.72 -2.52
C MET A 75 1.80 19.79 -2.09
N LEU A 76 3.07 20.16 -2.32
CA LEU A 76 4.22 19.39 -1.86
C LEU A 76 4.26 19.27 -0.33
N LEU A 77 3.94 20.35 0.39
CA LEU A 77 3.83 20.32 1.84
C LEU A 77 2.66 19.44 2.30
N LEU A 78 1.49 19.56 1.67
CA LEU A 78 0.33 18.72 1.98
C LEU A 78 0.64 17.25 1.74
N LEU A 79 1.25 16.92 0.60
CA LEU A 79 1.62 15.56 0.23
C LEU A 79 2.58 14.96 1.27
N THR A 80 3.61 15.71 1.67
CA THR A 80 4.54 15.28 2.73
C THR A 80 3.83 14.95 4.04
N ASN A 81 2.84 15.76 4.44
CA ASN A 81 2.07 15.50 5.66
C ASN A 81 1.18 14.26 5.53
N ILE A 82 0.49 14.11 4.40
CA ILE A 82 -0.37 12.95 4.11
C ILE A 82 0.48 11.67 4.03
N ASP A 83 1.62 11.71 3.36
CA ASP A 83 2.54 10.58 3.21
C ASP A 83 3.03 10.07 4.56
N GLN A 84 3.32 10.96 5.50
CA GLN A 84 3.74 10.56 6.85
C GLN A 84 2.61 9.84 7.61
N VAL A 85 1.37 10.32 7.50
CA VAL A 85 0.21 9.67 8.12
C VAL A 85 -0.03 8.32 7.45
N MET A 86 0.01 8.27 6.12
CA MET A 86 -0.18 7.06 5.35
C MET A 86 0.89 6.01 5.67
N ALA A 87 2.15 6.41 5.80
CA ALA A 87 3.24 5.51 6.20
C ALA A 87 3.09 5.01 7.64
N LYS A 88 2.54 5.81 8.56
CA LYS A 88 2.21 5.35 9.93
C LYS A 88 1.11 4.31 9.90
N ILE A 89 0.05 4.55 9.15
CA ILE A 89 -1.07 3.60 8.99
C ILE A 89 -0.58 2.31 8.33
N PHE A 90 0.22 2.42 7.26
CA PHE A 90 0.80 1.27 6.58
C PHE A 90 1.67 0.42 7.52
N ARG A 91 2.58 1.06 8.27
CA ARG A 91 3.40 0.35 9.28
C ARG A 91 2.54 -0.25 10.38
N PHE A 92 1.48 0.43 10.82
CA PHE A 92 0.55 -0.07 11.81
C PHE A 92 -0.18 -1.32 11.31
N LEU A 93 -0.70 -1.30 10.08
CA LEU A 93 -1.35 -2.44 9.45
C LEU A 93 -0.38 -3.61 9.25
N CYS A 94 0.81 -3.35 8.69
CA CYS A 94 1.85 -4.38 8.54
C CYS A 94 2.28 -4.97 9.88
N ALA A 95 2.49 -4.14 10.91
CA ALA A 95 2.81 -4.61 12.25
C ALA A 95 1.65 -5.42 12.83
N GLN A 96 0.41 -4.94 12.71
CA GLN A 96 -0.76 -5.65 13.22
C GLN A 96 -0.96 -7.01 12.53
N SER A 97 -0.59 -7.17 11.26
CA SER A 97 -0.65 -8.46 10.57
C SER A 97 0.51 -9.42 10.90
N ILE A 98 1.72 -8.90 11.17
CA ILE A 98 2.94 -9.72 11.38
C ILE A 98 3.14 -10.10 12.86
N GLN A 99 2.82 -9.19 13.78
CA GLN A 99 3.03 -9.35 15.22
C GLN A 99 2.27 -10.52 15.87
N PRO A 100 0.99 -10.83 15.55
CA PRO A 100 0.31 -11.95 16.20
C PRO A 100 0.94 -13.29 15.82
N LYS A 101 1.38 -13.45 14.56
CA LYS A 101 2.08 -14.65 14.10
C LYS A 101 3.40 -14.85 14.84
N PHE A 102 4.21 -13.79 14.98
CA PHE A 102 5.50 -13.88 15.65
C PHE A 102 5.36 -14.11 17.16
N ARG A 103 4.39 -13.45 17.82
CA ARG A 103 4.07 -13.69 19.23
C ARG A 103 3.58 -15.12 19.47
N ILE A 104 2.74 -15.67 18.60
CA ILE A 104 2.26 -17.07 18.70
C ILE A 104 3.43 -18.05 18.48
N ILE A 105 4.27 -17.85 17.46
CA ILE A 105 5.43 -18.71 17.18
C ILE A 105 6.44 -18.69 18.33
N LEU A 106 6.79 -17.51 18.85
CA LEU A 106 7.70 -17.37 20.00
C LEU A 106 7.10 -18.03 21.26
N TRP A 107 5.80 -17.90 21.47
CA TRP A 107 5.11 -18.56 22.58
C TRP A 107 5.08 -20.07 22.42
N HIS A 108 4.89 -20.58 21.19
CA HIS A 108 4.97 -21.99 20.87
C HIS A 108 6.39 -22.55 21.08
N LYS A 109 7.41 -21.81 20.66
CA LYS A 109 8.83 -22.15 20.87
C LYS A 109 9.19 -22.17 22.36
N LYS A 110 8.71 -21.20 23.14
CA LYS A 110 8.91 -21.15 24.61
C LYS A 110 8.24 -22.33 25.32
N ARG A 111 7.04 -22.74 24.91
CA ARG A 111 6.36 -23.92 25.45
C ARG A 111 7.08 -25.24 25.11
N ASN A 112 7.59 -25.39 23.90
CA ASN A 112 8.32 -26.60 23.51
C ASN A 112 9.66 -26.76 24.27
N ALA A 113 10.40 -25.67 24.50
CA ALA A 113 11.63 -25.72 25.29
C ALA A 113 11.41 -26.12 26.77
N ALA A 114 10.24 -25.79 27.35
CA ALA A 114 9.88 -26.21 28.69
C ALA A 114 9.54 -27.72 28.76
N LYS A 115 8.82 -28.24 27.76
CA LYS A 115 8.51 -29.67 27.66
C LYS A 115 9.77 -30.53 27.53
N ILE A 116 10.75 -30.11 26.72
CA ILE A 116 12.00 -30.85 26.53
C ILE A 116 12.81 -30.93 27.84
N ARG A 117 12.87 -29.86 28.64
CA ARG A 117 13.57 -29.89 29.94
C ARG A 117 12.96 -30.88 30.93
N CYS A 118 11.63 -30.94 31.02
CA CYS A 118 10.95 -31.90 31.90
C CYS A 118 11.16 -33.33 31.41
N GLY A 119 11.05 -33.55 30.09
CA GLY A 119 11.33 -34.86 29.49
C GLY A 119 12.75 -35.35 29.75
N ASN A 120 13.76 -34.49 29.57
CA ASN A 120 15.14 -34.84 29.88
C ASN A 120 15.34 -35.20 31.36
N SER A 121 14.70 -34.48 32.28
CA SER A 121 14.75 -34.79 33.72
C SER A 121 14.11 -36.13 34.06
N LEU A 122 13.10 -36.56 33.30
CA LEU A 122 12.39 -37.82 33.52
C LEU A 122 13.18 -39.01 32.97
N VAL A 123 13.74 -38.84 31.76
CA VAL A 123 14.64 -39.82 31.14
C VAL A 123 15.85 -40.09 32.04
N SER A 124 16.50 -39.05 32.57
CA SER A 124 17.65 -39.23 33.47
C SER A 124 17.32 -40.03 34.74
N ARG A 125 16.09 -39.90 35.27
CA ARG A 125 15.65 -40.67 36.44
C ARG A 125 15.39 -42.13 36.10
N LEU A 126 14.76 -42.40 34.95
CA LEU A 126 14.53 -43.76 34.47
C LEU A 126 15.84 -44.49 34.14
N THR A 127 16.83 -43.80 33.57
CA THR A 127 18.16 -44.37 33.34
C THR A 127 18.83 -44.74 34.66
N GLN A 128 18.71 -43.90 35.68
CA GLN A 128 19.28 -44.16 37.00
C GLN A 128 18.60 -45.35 37.71
N GLU A 129 17.28 -45.49 37.61
CA GLU A 129 16.57 -46.67 38.15
C GLU A 129 16.92 -47.95 37.39
N ARG A 130 17.06 -47.87 36.05
CA ARG A 130 17.43 -49.02 35.23
C ARG A 130 18.83 -49.54 35.56
N ILE A 131 19.81 -48.63 35.74
CA ILE A 131 21.18 -48.99 36.15
C ILE A 131 21.18 -49.64 37.54
N LYS A 132 20.36 -49.13 38.47
CA LYS A 132 20.22 -49.72 39.81
C LYS A 132 19.62 -51.13 39.78
N ALA A 133 18.63 -51.36 38.91
CA ALA A 133 18.01 -52.66 38.74
C ALA A 133 18.95 -53.70 38.11
N ASP A 134 19.83 -53.29 37.19
CA ASP A 134 20.82 -54.17 36.55
C ASP A 134 21.89 -54.62 37.55
N SER A 135 22.43 -53.68 38.33
CA SER A 135 23.41 -53.97 39.39
C SER A 135 22.87 -54.94 40.46
N SER A 136 21.56 -54.91 40.74
CA SER A 136 20.92 -55.87 41.65
C SER A 136 20.71 -57.25 41.04
N ARG A 137 20.57 -57.37 39.71
CA ARG A 137 20.47 -58.68 39.02
C ARG A 137 21.82 -59.38 38.97
N ASP A 138 22.89 -58.64 38.69
CA ASP A 138 24.25 -59.21 38.65
C ASP A 138 24.68 -59.73 40.03
N SER A 139 24.20 -59.10 41.10
CA SER A 139 24.45 -59.54 42.49
C SER A 139 23.70 -60.83 42.87
N LEU A 140 22.66 -61.21 42.12
CA LEU A 140 21.84 -62.40 42.37
C LEU A 140 22.14 -63.54 41.37
N ALA A 141 23.05 -63.32 40.41
CA ALA A 141 23.46 -64.37 39.50
C ALA A 141 24.26 -65.45 40.27
N PRO A 142 23.80 -66.72 40.30
CA PRO A 142 24.54 -67.78 40.94
C PRO A 142 25.85 -68.00 40.16
N SER A 143 26.97 -67.97 40.89
CA SER A 143 28.29 -68.27 40.34
C SER A 143 28.25 -69.66 39.66
N PRO A 144 28.66 -69.78 38.38
CA PRO A 144 28.71 -71.08 37.72
C PRO A 144 29.66 -71.98 38.50
N SER A 145 29.11 -73.10 38.97
CA SER A 145 29.81 -74.17 39.66
C SER A 145 30.99 -74.62 38.82
N LEU A 146 32.19 -74.27 39.28
CA LEU A 146 33.44 -74.82 38.78
C LEU A 146 33.76 -76.06 39.64
N SER A 147 33.65 -77.24 39.05
CA SER A 147 34.20 -78.48 39.58
C SER A 147 34.41 -79.49 38.45
N PRO A 148 35.33 -80.45 38.61
CA PRO A 148 36.68 -80.40 39.19
C PRO A 148 37.80 -80.40 38.11
#